data_AF-U6K6Q1-F1
#
_entry.id   AF-U6K6Q1-F1
#
_cell.length_a   1.000
_cell.length_b   1.000
_cell.length_c   1.000
_cell.angle_alpha   90.00
_cell.angle_beta   90.00
_cell.angle_gamma   90.00
#
_symmetry.space_group_name_H-M   'P 1'
#
loop_
_entity.id
_entity.type
_entity.pdbx_description
1 polymer ?
#
loop_
_entity_poly.entity_id
_entity_poly.type
_entity_poly.pdbx_seq_one_letter_code
_entity_poly.pdbx_strand_id
1 'polypeptide(L)'
;MDFTVSKIKFEAPQDSSRGLRLSADLSLQVPLDVSIHLSGISFQLLLPRTQQHQHHQHQQQQQQQQEQQEQQQEQQEEEEYGAGLLYLGELFVPEFELKGGVAELHAEGLINPAAGDLGEVSLFVSRVLGGLSPPVVVRGRGVSSVGGYPAPHWLKETLQHIHLTVSLPPLEGLIDSAFSQLQHIHLTVSLPPLEGLIDSAFSQLKMDRLTLRMLEGDREEKENNKETDRDTDGDRDKRRQHKDTGVLLGATIAASINSPFGDSSPIQIKRVGVDIQLLEMQQQQQQQQQQQQQQQQEEEKEQQQEEETGDDDERPSGGVSARRLQAAEQQQQQQQQQEQEEETAGVEGRSVGRLVVEEREVTQVGSIVSFEVYELLQFRDRGETFASLALSIMQEQQHVRVGVKGTASVLLLSPLGELHLTGLPIHSVVFIKGLGLFQPQTLKTLAASALNSLRIYDINPTTKASPHAPITPPTSSSSSSSSSSGDQGVSSRPYHPPHQQQQQQQQQQQQQQWWWWCGSG
;
A
#
# COMPACT_ATOMS: atom_id res chain seq x y z
N MET A 1 -18.64 -9.24 0.13
CA MET A 1 -19.05 -9.13 1.55
C MET A 1 -20.12 -10.18 1.74
N ASP A 2 -20.02 -11.04 2.73
CA ASP A 2 -21.01 -12.11 2.89
C ASP A 2 -22.03 -11.70 3.95
N PHE A 3 -23.32 -11.84 3.63
CA PHE A 3 -24.40 -11.38 4.49
C PHE A 3 -25.24 -12.57 4.93
N THR A 4 -25.30 -12.85 6.22
CA THR A 4 -25.97 -14.04 6.76
C THR A 4 -27.08 -13.61 7.71
N VAL A 5 -28.21 -14.31 7.65
CA VAL A 5 -29.31 -14.11 8.61
C VAL A 5 -29.25 -15.26 9.59
N SER A 6 -28.88 -14.98 10.84
CA SER A 6 -28.69 -16.01 11.87
C SER A 6 -30.00 -16.31 12.60
N LYS A 7 -30.82 -15.29 12.84
CA LYS A 7 -32.09 -15.44 13.58
C LYS A 7 -33.13 -14.44 13.11
N ILE A 8 -34.38 -14.87 13.06
CA ILE A 8 -35.53 -14.01 12.80
C ILE A 8 -36.58 -14.28 13.87
N LYS A 9 -37.12 -13.22 14.48
CA LYS A 9 -38.18 -13.28 15.47
C LYS A 9 -39.33 -12.37 15.05
N PHE A 10 -40.53 -12.90 15.09
CA PHE A 10 -41.76 -12.15 14.86
C PHE A 10 -42.43 -11.89 16.21
N GLU A 11 -42.84 -10.65 16.45
CA GLU A 11 -43.53 -10.24 17.66
C GLU A 11 -44.84 -9.53 17.32
N ALA A 12 -45.85 -9.76 18.14
CA ALA A 12 -47.06 -8.94 18.09
C ALA A 12 -46.69 -7.48 18.39
N PRO A 13 -47.27 -6.50 17.66
CA PRO A 13 -47.04 -5.09 17.96
C PRO A 13 -47.49 -4.81 19.40
N GLN A 14 -46.64 -4.14 20.18
CA GLN A 14 -46.98 -3.75 21.57
C GLN A 14 -47.98 -2.59 21.61
N ASP A 15 -48.00 -1.80 20.54
CA ASP A 15 -48.90 -0.69 20.36
C ASP A 15 -50.11 -1.10 19.52
N SER A 16 -51.16 -0.27 19.49
CA SER A 16 -52.29 -0.41 18.55
C SER A 16 -51.90 -0.17 17.08
N SER A 17 -50.60 -0.25 16.76
CA SER A 17 -50.08 -0.15 15.40
C SER A 17 -50.49 -1.41 14.63
N ARG A 18 -50.92 -1.19 13.38
CA ARG A 18 -51.21 -2.28 12.46
C ARG A 18 -49.89 -2.77 11.88
N GLY A 19 -49.60 -4.06 12.02
CA GLY A 19 -48.42 -4.69 11.45
C GLY A 19 -47.89 -5.84 12.31
N LEU A 20 -46.83 -6.48 11.84
CA LEU A 20 -46.10 -7.51 12.56
C LEU A 20 -44.68 -6.99 12.82
N ARG A 21 -44.27 -6.92 14.09
CA ARG A 21 -42.91 -6.50 14.43
C ARG A 21 -41.95 -7.64 14.08
N LEU A 22 -40.82 -7.27 13.51
CA LEU A 22 -39.77 -8.17 13.07
C LEU A 22 -38.49 -7.77 13.79
N SER A 23 -37.76 -8.73 14.36
CA SER A 23 -36.35 -8.54 14.69
C SER A 23 -35.51 -9.63 14.04
N ALA A 24 -34.33 -9.25 13.56
CA ALA A 24 -33.42 -10.15 12.90
C ALA A 24 -32.00 -9.91 13.37
N ASP A 25 -31.32 -11.00 13.72
CA ASP A 25 -29.88 -11.00 13.95
C ASP A 25 -29.20 -11.36 12.62
N LEU A 26 -28.27 -10.52 12.20
CA LEU A 26 -27.58 -10.61 10.93
C LEU A 26 -26.07 -10.69 11.21
N SER A 27 -25.32 -11.36 10.35
CA SER A 27 -23.86 -11.29 10.39
C SER A 27 -23.31 -10.92 9.02
N LEU A 28 -22.53 -9.84 8.97
CA LEU A 28 -21.92 -9.29 7.77
C LEU A 28 -20.40 -9.53 7.83
N GLN A 29 -19.88 -10.29 6.88
CA GLN A 29 -18.44 -10.49 6.73
C GLN A 29 -17.86 -9.40 5.82
N VAL A 30 -17.07 -8.54 6.44
CA VAL A 30 -16.39 -7.40 5.82
C VAL A 30 -14.94 -7.82 5.55
N PRO A 31 -14.52 -7.92 4.27
CA PRO A 31 -13.16 -8.33 3.92
C PRO A 31 -12.12 -7.21 4.12
N LEU A 32 -12.55 -6.03 4.57
CA LEU A 32 -11.71 -4.84 4.70
C LEU A 32 -11.49 -4.52 6.18
N ASP A 33 -10.26 -4.20 6.56
CA ASP A 33 -9.91 -3.70 7.90
C ASP A 33 -10.24 -2.21 8.05
N VAL A 34 -11.51 -1.87 7.84
CA VAL A 34 -12.06 -0.52 8.04
C VAL A 34 -13.09 -0.57 9.16
N SER A 35 -12.98 0.37 10.10
CA SER A 35 -14.02 0.61 11.11
C SER A 35 -14.86 1.84 10.76
N ILE A 36 -16.18 1.67 10.61
CA ILE A 36 -17.14 2.76 10.34
C ILE A 36 -18.29 2.65 11.32
N HIS A 37 -18.58 3.72 12.04
CA HIS A 37 -19.73 3.79 12.94
C HIS A 37 -20.86 4.64 12.34
N LEU A 38 -22.04 4.06 12.16
CA LEU A 38 -23.22 4.70 11.60
C LEU A 38 -24.37 4.64 12.62
N SER A 39 -25.18 5.70 12.70
CA SER A 39 -26.24 5.83 13.70
C SER A 39 -27.56 5.21 13.28
N GLY A 40 -27.58 4.48 12.16
CA GLY A 40 -28.80 3.93 11.61
C GLY A 40 -28.66 3.57 10.14
N ILE A 41 -29.03 2.34 9.78
CA ILE A 41 -29.26 1.93 8.39
C ILE A 41 -30.67 1.40 8.26
N SER A 42 -31.37 1.77 7.19
CA SER A 42 -32.69 1.27 6.89
C SER A 42 -32.70 0.48 5.58
N PHE A 43 -33.47 -0.61 5.59
CA PHE A 43 -33.70 -1.50 4.46
C PHE A 43 -35.20 -1.64 4.23
N GLN A 44 -35.60 -1.80 2.97
CA GLN A 44 -36.94 -2.19 2.57
C GLN A 44 -36.98 -3.71 2.37
N LEU A 45 -38.05 -4.32 2.88
CA LEU A 45 -38.38 -5.71 2.62
C LEU A 45 -39.39 -5.78 1.48
N LEU A 46 -39.08 -6.57 0.47
CA LEU A 46 -39.84 -6.68 -0.76
C LEU A 46 -40.10 -8.16 -1.09
N LEU A 47 -41.29 -8.49 -1.60
CA LEU A 47 -41.60 -9.83 -2.11
C LEU A 47 -41.69 -9.86 -3.63
N PRO A 48 -41.06 -10.83 -4.30
CA PRO A 48 -41.31 -11.06 -5.72
C PRO A 48 -42.75 -11.52 -5.92
N ARG A 49 -43.49 -10.84 -6.80
CA ARG A 49 -44.82 -11.24 -7.25
C ARG A 49 -44.71 -12.59 -7.95
N THR A 50 -45.59 -13.53 -7.61
CA THR A 50 -45.62 -14.82 -8.30
C THR A 50 -46.14 -14.57 -9.73
N GLN A 51 -45.26 -14.55 -10.75
CA GLN A 51 -45.62 -14.27 -12.16
C GLN A 51 -46.43 -15.41 -12.84
N GLN A 52 -47.36 -16.06 -12.14
CA GLN A 52 -48.05 -17.25 -12.65
C GLN A 52 -49.01 -16.98 -13.83
N HIS A 53 -49.11 -15.77 -14.39
CA HIS A 53 -50.12 -15.47 -15.44
C HIS A 53 -49.65 -14.70 -16.69
N GLN A 54 -48.39 -14.26 -16.82
CA GLN A 54 -48.00 -13.43 -17.99
C GLN A 54 -47.29 -14.19 -19.12
N HIS A 55 -46.82 -15.42 -18.90
CA HIS A 55 -45.93 -16.07 -19.87
C HIS A 55 -46.61 -16.66 -21.13
N HIS A 56 -47.94 -16.65 -21.23
CA HIS A 56 -48.64 -17.33 -22.34
C HIS A 56 -48.98 -16.46 -23.57
N GLN A 57 -48.59 -15.17 -23.60
CA GLN A 57 -48.97 -14.28 -24.72
C GLN A 57 -47.82 -13.70 -25.56
N HIS A 58 -46.55 -13.87 -25.19
CA HIS A 58 -45.43 -13.17 -25.87
C HIS A 58 -44.54 -14.03 -26.79
N GLN A 59 -44.73 -15.35 -26.87
CA GLN A 59 -43.79 -16.23 -27.57
C GLN A 59 -43.91 -16.25 -29.12
N GLN A 60 -44.88 -15.52 -29.73
CA GLN A 60 -45.05 -15.50 -31.19
C GLN A 60 -44.50 -14.25 -31.90
N GLN A 61 -43.98 -13.24 -31.19
CA GLN A 61 -43.50 -11.99 -31.82
C GLN A 61 -41.98 -11.76 -31.78
N GLN A 62 -41.21 -12.62 -31.08
CA GLN A 62 -39.84 -12.28 -30.68
C GLN A 62 -38.70 -12.65 -31.65
N GLN A 63 -38.93 -13.31 -32.78
CA GLN A 63 -37.81 -13.68 -33.68
C GLN A 63 -37.36 -12.58 -34.65
N GLN A 64 -38.01 -11.41 -34.70
CA GLN A 64 -37.63 -10.34 -35.65
C GLN A 64 -37.14 -9.02 -35.01
N GLN A 65 -37.11 -8.89 -33.68
CA GLN A 65 -36.66 -7.67 -32.99
C GLN A 65 -35.30 -7.79 -32.28
N GLN A 66 -34.67 -8.97 -32.33
CA GLN A 66 -33.52 -9.32 -31.48
C GLN A 66 -32.24 -8.50 -31.74
N GLU A 67 -32.04 -7.88 -32.91
CA GLU A 67 -30.79 -7.14 -33.19
C GLU A 67 -30.87 -5.62 -32.93
N GLN A 68 -32.06 -5.05 -32.68
CA GLN A 68 -32.18 -3.63 -32.31
C GLN A 68 -32.39 -3.40 -30.80
N GLN A 69 -32.58 -4.46 -30.01
CA GLN A 69 -32.93 -4.35 -28.59
C GLN A 69 -31.74 -4.34 -27.63
N GLU A 70 -30.55 -4.81 -28.03
CA GLU A 70 -29.40 -4.93 -27.11
C GLU A 70 -28.86 -3.58 -26.59
N GLN A 71 -29.12 -2.44 -27.25
CA GLN A 71 -28.73 -1.11 -26.73
C GLN A 71 -29.85 -0.40 -25.94
N GLN A 72 -31.10 -0.87 -25.98
CA GLN A 72 -32.19 -0.34 -25.13
C GLN A 72 -32.41 -1.18 -23.86
N GLN A 73 -31.87 -2.40 -23.80
CA GLN A 73 -32.08 -3.32 -22.67
C GLN A 73 -31.44 -2.86 -21.36
N GLU A 74 -30.27 -2.22 -21.37
CA GLU A 74 -29.62 -1.81 -20.11
C GLU A 74 -30.39 -0.72 -19.35
N GLN A 75 -31.17 0.14 -20.02
CA GLN A 75 -32.03 1.12 -19.34
C GLN A 75 -33.43 0.57 -18.97
N GLN A 76 -33.91 -0.47 -19.66
CA GLN A 76 -35.20 -1.10 -19.33
C GLN A 76 -35.10 -2.13 -18.20
N GLU A 77 -33.95 -2.81 -18.06
CA GLU A 77 -33.76 -3.76 -16.95
C GLU A 77 -33.93 -3.08 -15.59
N GLU A 78 -33.42 -1.85 -15.38
CA GLU A 78 -33.58 -1.14 -14.10
C GLU A 78 -35.04 -0.78 -13.76
N GLU A 79 -35.89 -0.46 -14.75
CA GLU A 79 -37.32 -0.18 -14.49
C GLU A 79 -38.14 -1.46 -14.27
N GLU A 80 -37.79 -2.57 -14.92
CA GLU A 80 -38.52 -3.84 -14.81
C GLU A 80 -38.31 -4.52 -13.44
N TYR A 81 -37.12 -4.37 -12.83
CA TYR A 81 -36.84 -4.93 -11.50
C TYR A 81 -37.76 -4.34 -10.41
N GLY A 82 -38.30 -3.13 -10.58
CA GLY A 82 -39.20 -2.51 -9.60
C GLY A 82 -40.66 -2.98 -9.69
N ALA A 83 -41.16 -3.25 -10.89
CA ALA A 83 -42.60 -3.49 -11.12
C ALA A 83 -43.10 -4.85 -10.57
N GLY A 84 -42.18 -5.79 -10.38
CA GLY A 84 -42.45 -7.13 -9.88
C GLY A 84 -42.38 -7.29 -8.35
N LEU A 85 -42.07 -6.23 -7.59
CA LEU A 85 -41.81 -6.32 -6.15
C LEU A 85 -42.94 -5.71 -5.32
N LEU A 86 -43.40 -6.45 -4.31
CA LEU A 86 -44.41 -6.04 -3.34
C LEU A 86 -43.74 -5.55 -2.07
N TYR A 87 -44.11 -4.36 -1.60
CA TYR A 87 -43.58 -3.84 -0.36
C TYR A 87 -44.16 -4.57 0.86
N LEU A 88 -43.28 -5.17 1.67
CA LEU A 88 -43.65 -5.81 2.93
C LEU A 88 -43.51 -4.89 4.14
N GLY A 89 -42.44 -4.10 4.18
CA GLY A 89 -42.08 -3.38 5.39
C GLY A 89 -40.67 -2.82 5.36
N GLU A 90 -40.25 -2.32 6.51
CA GLU A 90 -38.92 -1.75 6.72
C GLU A 90 -38.19 -2.48 7.84
N LEU A 91 -36.88 -2.63 7.67
CA LEU A 91 -35.92 -3.02 8.70
C LEU A 91 -35.00 -1.83 8.99
N PHE A 92 -34.62 -1.67 10.24
CA PHE A 92 -33.77 -0.61 10.74
C PHE A 92 -32.72 -1.21 11.68
N VAL A 93 -31.46 -0.89 11.43
CA VAL A 93 -30.31 -1.26 12.27
C VAL A 93 -29.90 0.01 13.01
N PRO A 94 -30.25 0.18 14.31
CA PRO A 94 -30.08 1.43 15.04
C PRO A 94 -28.63 1.83 15.27
N GLU A 95 -27.76 0.87 15.55
CA GLU A 95 -26.33 1.09 15.72
C GLU A 95 -25.60 0.13 14.79
N PHE A 96 -24.90 0.68 13.81
CA PHE A 96 -24.18 -0.12 12.84
C PHE A 96 -22.70 0.22 12.95
N GLU A 97 -21.93 -0.74 13.42
CA GLU A 97 -20.48 -0.67 13.45
C GLU A 97 -19.92 -1.65 12.41
N LEU A 98 -19.49 -1.13 11.27
CA LEU A 98 -18.69 -1.89 10.32
C LEU A 98 -17.30 -2.06 10.95
N LYS A 99 -16.84 -3.28 11.16
CA LYS A 99 -15.45 -3.61 11.51
C LYS A 99 -14.98 -4.69 10.55
N GLY A 100 -13.67 -4.73 10.28
CA GLY A 100 -13.08 -5.86 9.57
C GLY A 100 -13.40 -7.19 10.27
N GLY A 101 -13.72 -8.22 9.49
CA GLY A 101 -14.16 -9.51 10.00
C GLY A 101 -15.69 -9.67 10.00
N VAL A 102 -16.23 -10.36 11.01
CA VAL A 102 -17.66 -10.65 11.12
C VAL A 102 -18.33 -9.62 12.03
N ALA A 103 -19.17 -8.76 11.45
CA ALA A 103 -19.99 -7.81 12.17
C ALA A 103 -21.36 -8.42 12.48
N GLU A 104 -21.74 -8.49 13.75
CA GLU A 104 -23.09 -8.88 14.17
C GLU A 104 -23.99 -7.65 14.22
N LEU A 105 -25.15 -7.72 13.56
CA LEU A 105 -26.11 -6.61 13.46
C LEU A 105 -27.45 -7.05 14.01
N HIS A 106 -28.08 -6.18 14.79
CA HIS A 106 -29.45 -6.35 15.22
C HIS A 106 -30.35 -5.41 14.43
N ALA A 107 -31.22 -5.98 13.60
CA ALA A 107 -32.21 -5.23 12.83
C ALA A 107 -33.59 -5.36 13.47
N GLU A 108 -34.31 -4.26 13.57
CA GLU A 108 -35.71 -4.21 13.99
C GLU A 108 -36.56 -3.60 12.90
N GLY A 109 -37.79 -4.07 12.74
CA GLY A 109 -38.65 -3.61 11.67
C GLY A 109 -40.13 -3.86 11.89
N LEU A 110 -40.91 -3.36 10.95
CA LEU A 110 -42.36 -3.52 10.93
C LEU A 110 -42.78 -3.98 9.54
N ILE A 111 -43.43 -5.16 9.49
CA ILE A 111 -44.10 -5.67 8.31
C ILE A 111 -45.50 -5.06 8.29
N ASN A 112 -45.77 -4.22 7.29
CA ASN A 112 -47.03 -3.51 7.08
C ASN A 112 -47.33 -3.41 5.58
N PRO A 113 -47.71 -4.53 4.93
CA PRO A 113 -48.03 -4.54 3.51
C PRO A 113 -49.30 -3.72 3.23
N ALA A 114 -49.43 -3.22 2.00
CA ALA A 114 -50.64 -2.52 1.59
C ALA A 114 -51.85 -3.47 1.58
N ALA A 115 -53.04 -2.94 1.85
CA ALA A 115 -54.27 -3.74 1.93
C ALA A 115 -54.58 -4.52 0.64
N GLY A 116 -54.20 -3.98 -0.53
CA GLY A 116 -54.36 -4.64 -1.83
C GLY A 116 -53.42 -5.84 -2.03
N ASP A 117 -52.33 -5.90 -1.29
CA ASP A 117 -51.27 -6.91 -1.46
C ASP A 117 -51.41 -8.09 -0.47
N LEU A 118 -52.39 -8.04 0.43
CA LEU A 118 -52.60 -9.06 1.47
C LEU A 118 -52.83 -10.47 0.91
N GLY A 119 -53.36 -10.60 -0.30
CA GLY A 119 -53.53 -11.91 -0.96
C GLY A 119 -52.18 -12.60 -1.25
N GLU A 120 -51.25 -11.87 -1.85
CA GLU A 120 -49.90 -12.38 -2.15
C GLU A 120 -49.09 -12.62 -0.87
N VAL A 121 -49.21 -11.72 0.12
CA VAL A 121 -48.56 -11.91 1.42
C VAL A 121 -49.11 -13.15 2.14
N SER A 122 -50.42 -13.40 2.07
CA SER A 122 -51.05 -14.60 2.64
C SER A 122 -50.53 -15.88 1.98
N LEU A 123 -50.37 -15.87 0.65
CA LEU A 123 -49.75 -16.99 -0.08
C LEU A 123 -48.30 -17.19 0.33
N PHE A 124 -47.53 -16.12 0.44
CA PHE A 124 -46.16 -16.16 0.93
C PHE A 124 -46.07 -16.79 2.33
N VAL A 125 -46.86 -16.29 3.30
CA VAL A 125 -46.92 -16.84 4.66
C VAL A 125 -47.33 -18.31 4.64
N SER A 126 -48.30 -18.68 3.81
CA SER A 126 -48.74 -20.08 3.68
C SER A 126 -47.62 -20.98 3.16
N ARG A 127 -46.79 -20.50 2.21
CA ARG A 127 -45.61 -21.23 1.73
C ARG A 127 -44.58 -21.39 2.85
N VAL A 128 -44.28 -20.32 3.58
CA VAL A 128 -43.34 -20.33 4.70
C VAL A 128 -43.80 -21.31 5.80
N LEU A 129 -45.09 -21.29 6.16
CA LEU A 129 -45.69 -22.25 7.11
C LEU A 129 -45.70 -23.68 6.59
N GLY A 130 -45.71 -23.88 5.27
CA GLY A 130 -45.58 -25.18 4.62
C GLY A 130 -44.15 -25.71 4.56
N GLY A 131 -43.19 -25.07 5.25
CA GLY A 131 -41.78 -25.45 5.25
C GLY A 131 -41.00 -24.99 4.01
N LEU A 132 -41.63 -24.21 3.12
CA LEU A 132 -40.92 -23.64 1.98
C LEU A 132 -40.13 -22.41 2.42
N SER A 133 -39.06 -22.12 1.67
CA SER A 133 -38.17 -20.98 1.89
C SER A 133 -38.28 -19.99 0.71
N PRO A 134 -39.42 -19.30 0.56
CA PRO A 134 -39.58 -18.34 -0.51
C PRO A 134 -38.56 -17.19 -0.36
N PRO A 135 -38.03 -16.67 -1.49
CA PRO A 135 -37.10 -15.55 -1.46
C PRO A 135 -37.81 -14.25 -1.06
N VAL A 136 -37.08 -13.43 -0.31
CA VAL A 136 -37.42 -12.05 0.05
C VAL A 136 -36.29 -11.17 -0.48
N VAL A 137 -36.64 -10.03 -1.06
CA VAL A 137 -35.68 -9.04 -1.52
C VAL A 137 -35.49 -7.98 -0.45
N VAL A 138 -34.24 -7.73 -0.06
CA VAL A 138 -33.85 -6.69 0.89
C VAL A 138 -33.14 -5.59 0.10
N ARG A 139 -33.70 -4.38 0.10
CA ARG A 139 -33.15 -3.22 -0.61
C ARG A 139 -32.68 -2.16 0.38
N GLY A 140 -31.47 -1.65 0.25
CA GLY A 140 -31.04 -0.54 1.10
C GLY A 140 -31.79 0.75 0.76
N ARG A 141 -32.24 1.47 1.79
CA ARG A 141 -33.06 2.68 1.65
C ARG A 141 -32.32 3.95 2.03
N GLY A 142 -31.64 3.92 3.16
CA GLY A 142 -30.99 5.11 3.69
C GLY A 142 -30.11 4.85 4.89
N VAL A 143 -29.30 5.85 5.19
CA VAL A 143 -28.33 5.88 6.29
C VAL A 143 -28.40 7.21 7.00
N SER A 144 -28.28 7.14 8.32
CA SER A 144 -28.03 8.27 9.20
C SER A 144 -26.62 8.19 9.78
N SER A 145 -25.92 9.32 9.82
CA SER A 145 -24.63 9.40 10.50
C SER A 145 -24.80 9.93 11.93
N VAL A 146 -23.84 9.55 12.77
CA VAL A 146 -23.78 9.98 14.17
C VAL A 146 -23.70 11.51 14.22
N GLY A 147 -24.50 12.13 15.09
CA GLY A 147 -24.53 13.59 15.26
C GLY A 147 -25.48 14.34 14.32
N GLY A 148 -26.32 13.65 13.54
CA GLY A 148 -27.37 14.27 12.72
C GLY A 148 -26.86 14.94 11.44
N TYR A 149 -25.60 14.69 11.08
CA TYR A 149 -25.07 15.11 9.78
C TYR A 149 -25.73 14.29 8.65
N PRO A 150 -25.87 14.85 7.44
CA PRO A 150 -26.30 14.05 6.30
C PRO A 150 -25.18 13.06 5.95
N ALA A 151 -25.55 11.79 5.74
CA ALA A 151 -24.59 10.80 5.27
C ALA A 151 -23.99 11.21 3.90
N PRO A 152 -22.70 10.91 3.65
CA PRO A 152 -22.02 11.15 2.38
C PRO A 152 -22.79 10.55 1.20
N HIS A 153 -22.71 11.22 0.05
CA HIS A 153 -23.43 10.81 -1.17
C HIS A 153 -23.09 9.38 -1.57
N TRP A 154 -21.78 9.06 -1.65
CA TRP A 154 -21.31 7.73 -2.02
C TRP A 154 -21.88 6.63 -1.12
N LEU A 155 -22.06 6.90 0.18
CA LEU A 155 -22.59 5.92 1.13
C LEU A 155 -24.09 5.71 0.92
N LYS A 156 -24.83 6.79 0.63
CA LYS A 156 -26.25 6.71 0.26
C LYS A 156 -26.44 5.92 -1.02
N GLU A 157 -25.64 6.21 -2.05
CA GLU A 157 -25.66 5.46 -3.31
C GLU A 157 -25.30 3.99 -3.08
N THR A 158 -24.20 3.71 -2.38
CA THR A 158 -23.77 2.35 -2.08
C THR A 158 -24.89 1.56 -1.42
N LEU A 159 -25.57 2.14 -0.43
CA LEU A 159 -26.70 1.51 0.23
C LEU A 159 -27.90 1.33 -0.69
N GLN A 160 -28.21 2.29 -1.56
CA GLN A 160 -29.33 2.16 -2.51
C GLN A 160 -29.11 1.07 -3.56
N HIS A 161 -27.85 0.75 -3.87
CA HIS A 161 -27.46 -0.36 -4.74
C HIS A 161 -27.43 -1.70 -4.01
N ILE A 162 -27.56 -1.73 -2.68
CA ILE A 162 -27.72 -3.00 -1.96
C ILE A 162 -29.07 -3.60 -2.34
N HIS A 163 -29.01 -4.71 -3.07
CA HIS A 163 -30.15 -5.50 -3.48
C HIS A 163 -29.85 -6.98 -3.20
N LEU A 164 -30.37 -7.48 -2.08
CA LEU A 164 -30.11 -8.83 -1.61
C LEU A 164 -31.35 -9.70 -1.82
N THR A 165 -31.19 -10.85 -2.45
CA THR A 165 -32.25 -11.87 -2.46
C THR A 165 -31.92 -12.90 -1.38
N VAL A 166 -32.71 -12.91 -0.30
CA VAL A 166 -32.52 -13.77 0.87
C VAL A 166 -33.64 -14.80 0.97
N SER A 167 -33.28 -16.05 1.19
CA SER A 167 -34.24 -17.12 1.47
C SER A 167 -34.52 -17.17 2.97
N LEU A 168 -35.79 -17.09 3.38
CA LEU A 168 -36.14 -17.18 4.79
C LEU A 168 -35.90 -18.60 5.32
N PRO A 169 -35.30 -18.79 6.50
CA PRO A 169 -35.17 -20.13 7.08
C PRO A 169 -36.54 -20.82 7.13
N PRO A 170 -36.62 -22.12 6.79
CA PRO A 170 -37.88 -22.86 6.91
C PRO A 170 -38.33 -22.81 8.37
N LEU A 171 -39.63 -22.61 8.57
CA LEU A 171 -40.21 -22.58 9.92
C LEU A 171 -40.36 -23.98 10.54
N GLU A 172 -39.60 -24.97 10.07
CA GLU A 172 -39.49 -26.32 10.65
C GLU A 172 -38.93 -26.20 12.07
N GLY A 173 -39.82 -25.92 13.01
CA GLY A 173 -39.47 -25.61 14.38
C GLY A 173 -40.45 -24.67 15.07
N LEU A 174 -41.19 -23.78 14.38
CA LEU A 174 -42.04 -22.79 15.07
C LEU A 174 -43.19 -23.43 15.90
N ILE A 175 -43.53 -24.70 15.63
CA ILE A 175 -44.49 -25.47 16.43
C ILE A 175 -43.82 -26.11 17.67
N ASP A 176 -42.52 -26.43 17.60
CA ASP A 176 -41.77 -27.09 18.67
C ASP A 176 -40.88 -26.12 19.49
N SER A 177 -40.59 -24.93 18.97
CA SER A 177 -39.58 -24.00 19.48
C SER A 177 -40.15 -22.63 19.84
N ALA A 178 -41.03 -22.60 20.84
CA ALA A 178 -40.95 -21.52 21.84
C ALA A 178 -39.60 -21.56 22.61
N PHE A 179 -38.82 -22.63 22.46
CA PHE A 179 -37.48 -22.78 23.03
C PHE A 179 -36.56 -23.56 22.07
N SER A 180 -35.36 -23.00 21.81
CA SER A 180 -34.17 -23.61 21.15
C SER A 180 -33.90 -23.26 19.67
N GLN A 181 -33.16 -22.16 19.50
CA GLN A 181 -32.02 -21.90 18.59
C GLN A 181 -32.00 -22.56 17.19
N LEU A 182 -32.15 -21.72 16.16
CA LEU A 182 -31.84 -21.98 14.74
C LEU A 182 -30.36 -21.68 14.44
N GLN A 183 -29.72 -22.46 13.56
CA GLN A 183 -28.31 -22.33 13.17
C GLN A 183 -28.10 -21.72 11.77
N HIS A 184 -26.93 -21.08 11.62
CA HIS A 184 -26.40 -20.23 10.55
C HIS A 184 -26.70 -20.63 9.09
N ILE A 185 -27.03 -19.63 8.26
CA ILE A 185 -27.15 -19.75 6.80
C ILE A 185 -26.11 -18.83 6.13
N HIS A 186 -25.30 -19.37 5.22
CA HIS A 186 -24.27 -18.65 4.47
C HIS A 186 -24.86 -18.07 3.17
N LEU A 187 -24.80 -16.75 2.96
CA LEU A 187 -25.10 -16.13 1.66
C LEU A 187 -23.91 -15.26 1.25
N THR A 188 -23.46 -15.46 0.02
CA THR A 188 -22.35 -14.73 -0.58
C THR A 188 -22.89 -13.62 -1.47
N VAL A 189 -22.45 -12.38 -1.24
CA VAL A 189 -22.92 -11.21 -1.99
C VAL A 189 -21.72 -10.41 -2.50
N SER A 190 -21.71 -10.13 -3.80
CA SER A 190 -20.74 -9.23 -4.43
C SER A 190 -21.26 -7.79 -4.37
N LEU A 191 -20.68 -6.97 -3.50
CA LEU A 191 -20.83 -5.51 -3.54
C LEU A 191 -19.73 -4.91 -4.42
N PRO A 192 -19.94 -3.73 -5.04
CA PRO A 192 -18.89 -3.04 -5.79
C PRO A 192 -17.70 -2.72 -4.87
N PRO A 193 -16.45 -2.79 -5.39
CA PRO A 193 -15.25 -2.59 -4.59
C PRO A 193 -15.20 -1.16 -4.03
N LEU A 194 -15.02 -1.04 -2.71
CA LEU A 194 -14.74 0.24 -2.03
C LEU A 194 -13.32 0.78 -2.32
N GLU A 195 -12.58 0.15 -3.24
CA GLU A 195 -11.22 0.52 -3.66
C GLU A 195 -11.13 2.00 -4.06
N GLY A 196 -12.18 2.54 -4.70
CA GLY A 196 -12.25 3.95 -5.08
C GLY A 196 -12.13 4.94 -3.92
N LEU A 197 -12.47 4.57 -2.68
CA LEU A 197 -12.34 5.46 -1.52
C LEU A 197 -10.90 5.56 -1.02
N ILE A 198 -10.12 4.49 -1.16
CA ILE A 198 -8.70 4.46 -0.76
C ILE A 198 -7.85 5.21 -1.79
N ASP A 199 -8.07 4.91 -3.07
CA ASP A 199 -7.30 5.50 -4.17
C ASP A 199 -7.57 7.01 -4.33
N SER A 200 -8.78 7.46 -4.02
CA SER A 200 -9.14 8.88 -4.08
C SER A 200 -8.70 9.68 -2.86
N ALA A 201 -8.71 9.10 -1.65
CA ALA A 201 -8.45 9.85 -0.42
C ALA A 201 -6.96 10.11 -0.15
N PHE A 202 -6.09 9.16 -0.52
CA PHE A 202 -4.65 9.20 -0.23
C PHE A 202 -3.86 9.11 -1.53
N SER A 203 -3.96 10.16 -2.35
CA SER A 203 -3.47 10.11 -3.73
C SER A 203 -1.94 10.02 -3.85
N GLN A 204 -1.17 10.24 -2.77
CA GLN A 204 0.29 10.06 -2.72
C GLN A 204 0.81 10.35 -1.30
N LEU A 205 1.22 9.30 -0.56
CA LEU A 205 2.07 9.50 0.61
C LEU A 205 3.51 9.71 0.11
N LYS A 206 4.03 10.92 0.31
CA LYS A 206 5.33 11.33 -0.23
C LYS A 206 6.34 11.56 0.88
N MET A 207 7.44 10.82 0.83
CA MET A 207 8.55 11.06 1.74
C MET A 207 9.41 12.22 1.21
N ASP A 208 9.15 13.43 1.70
CA ASP A 208 9.81 14.65 1.20
C ASP A 208 11.30 14.72 1.55
N ARG A 209 11.70 14.21 2.74
CA ARG A 209 13.10 14.27 3.18
C ARG A 209 13.49 13.11 4.07
N LEU A 210 14.52 12.38 3.65
CA LEU A 210 15.19 11.33 4.41
C LEU A 210 16.53 11.86 4.96
N THR A 211 16.75 11.79 6.26
CA THR A 211 18.03 12.12 6.91
C THR A 211 18.54 10.90 7.68
N LEU A 212 19.63 10.31 7.19
CA LEU A 212 20.28 9.20 7.89
C LEU A 212 21.27 9.79 8.92
N ARG A 213 21.12 9.39 10.19
CA ARG A 213 22.11 9.69 11.23
C ARG A 213 22.63 8.39 11.82
N MET A 214 23.93 8.17 11.72
CA MET A 214 24.57 7.13 12.51
C MET A 214 24.58 7.61 13.96
N LEU A 215 23.91 6.88 14.85
CA LEU A 215 24.12 7.08 16.26
C LEU A 215 25.47 6.48 16.59
N GLU A 216 26.46 7.34 16.86
CA GLU A 216 27.60 6.92 17.64
C GLU A 216 27.04 6.53 18.99
N GLY A 217 27.08 5.23 19.30
CA GLY A 217 26.70 4.75 20.61
C GLY A 217 27.65 5.40 21.59
N ASP A 218 27.23 6.51 22.20
CA ASP A 218 27.87 7.10 23.36
C ASP A 218 27.85 6.02 24.43
N ARG A 219 28.91 5.22 24.39
CA ARG A 219 29.25 4.25 25.39
C ARG A 219 29.63 5.11 26.58
N GLU A 220 28.63 5.57 27.33
CA GLU A 220 28.81 5.91 28.73
C GLU A 220 29.33 4.63 29.37
N GLU A 221 30.65 4.47 29.33
CA GLU A 221 31.38 3.58 30.19
C GLU A 221 31.07 4.07 31.59
N LYS A 222 30.03 3.48 32.19
CA LYS A 222 29.90 3.39 33.64
C LYS A 222 31.04 2.50 34.17
N GLU A 223 32.29 2.90 33.88
CA GLU A 223 33.40 2.68 34.77
C GLU A 223 33.14 3.56 35.99
N ASN A 224 32.50 2.99 37.00
CA ASN A 224 32.67 3.28 38.43
C ASN A 224 31.40 2.85 39.19
N ASN A 225 31.32 1.55 39.50
CA ASN A 225 31.47 1.16 40.89
C ASN A 225 31.59 -0.36 41.00
N LYS A 226 32.84 -0.73 41.26
CA LYS A 226 33.29 -2.00 41.81
C LYS A 226 32.69 -2.20 43.20
N GLU A 227 32.55 -3.47 43.58
CA GLU A 227 32.33 -3.97 44.93
C GLU A 227 30.94 -3.75 45.55
N THR A 228 30.11 -4.79 45.45
CA THR A 228 29.80 -5.57 46.65
C THR A 228 29.29 -6.96 46.24
N ASP A 229 30.10 -7.95 46.60
CA ASP A 229 29.77 -9.37 46.59
C ASP A 229 28.42 -9.62 47.26
N ARG A 230 27.49 -10.31 46.58
CA ARG A 230 26.66 -11.37 47.18
C ARG A 230 26.16 -12.34 46.12
N ASP A 231 26.63 -13.57 46.26
CA ASP A 231 26.18 -14.78 45.60
C ASP A 231 24.65 -14.88 45.62
N THR A 232 24.03 -14.71 44.45
CA THR A 232 22.69 -15.23 44.18
C THR A 232 22.72 -15.89 42.81
N ASP A 233 23.00 -17.19 42.89
CA ASP A 233 22.97 -18.16 41.81
C ASP A 233 21.59 -18.20 41.14
N GLY A 234 21.61 -18.30 39.81
CA GLY A 234 20.49 -18.83 39.03
C GLY A 234 19.63 -17.80 38.31
N ASP A 235 19.83 -17.73 36.99
CA ASP A 235 18.79 -17.39 35.99
C ASP A 235 18.60 -15.91 35.55
N ARG A 236 19.68 -15.11 35.53
CA ARG A 236 19.63 -13.71 35.01
C ARG A 236 20.36 -13.44 33.69
N ASP A 237 20.94 -14.43 33.01
CA ASP A 237 21.94 -14.16 31.94
C ASP A 237 21.41 -14.24 30.49
N LYS A 238 20.09 -14.27 30.26
CA LYS A 238 19.52 -14.29 28.88
C LYS A 238 18.84 -13.01 28.40
N ARG A 239 18.86 -11.93 29.18
CA ARG A 239 18.47 -10.59 28.73
C ARG A 239 19.66 -9.64 28.71
N ARG A 240 20.81 -10.11 28.21
CA ARG A 240 21.83 -9.20 27.70
C ARG A 240 21.16 -8.45 26.56
N GLN A 241 20.65 -7.26 26.89
CA GLN A 241 20.16 -6.27 25.95
C GLN A 241 21.17 -6.24 24.81
N HIS A 242 20.74 -6.65 23.62
CA HIS A 242 21.48 -6.35 22.42
C HIS A 242 21.75 -4.86 22.50
N LYS A 243 23.01 -4.46 22.72
CA LYS A 243 23.38 -3.05 22.62
C LYS A 243 23.00 -2.67 21.21
N ASP A 244 21.96 -1.85 21.09
CA ASP A 244 21.31 -1.49 19.84
C ASP A 244 22.29 -0.68 18.98
N THR A 245 23.21 -1.36 18.32
CA THR A 245 23.95 -0.82 17.19
C THR A 245 22.97 -0.76 16.03
N GLY A 246 22.20 0.32 15.97
CA GLY A 246 21.22 0.58 14.93
C GLY A 246 21.53 1.89 14.20
N VAL A 247 20.97 2.03 13.02
CA VAL A 247 21.01 3.30 12.28
C VAL A 247 19.73 4.05 12.62
N LEU A 248 19.86 5.26 13.15
CA LEU A 248 18.70 6.12 13.40
C LEU A 248 18.31 6.81 12.10
N LEU A 249 17.06 6.59 11.71
CA LEU A 249 16.47 7.28 10.58
C LEU A 249 15.69 8.49 11.09
N GLY A 250 16.18 9.68 10.74
CA GLY A 250 15.45 10.93 10.91
C GLY A 250 14.73 11.27 9.60
N ALA A 251 13.41 11.33 9.58
CA ALA A 251 12.68 11.69 8.38
C ALA A 251 11.46 12.56 8.67
N THR A 252 11.09 13.40 7.72
CA THR A 252 9.79 14.05 7.71
C THR A 252 8.94 13.32 6.68
N ILE A 253 7.88 12.65 7.14
CA ILE A 253 6.90 12.03 6.26
C ILE A 253 5.79 13.06 6.07
N ALA A 254 5.43 13.33 4.81
CA ALA A 254 4.33 14.21 4.46
C ALA A 254 3.35 13.48 3.52
N ALA A 255 2.07 13.83 3.61
CA ALA A 255 1.06 13.32 2.71
C ALA A 255 0.08 14.43 2.35
N SER A 256 -0.30 14.50 1.06
CA SER A 256 -1.42 15.33 0.64
C SER A 256 -2.70 14.52 0.75
N ILE A 257 -3.69 15.11 1.41
CA ILE A 257 -5.00 14.51 1.62
C ILE A 257 -5.99 15.18 0.69
N ASN A 258 -6.67 14.36 -0.10
CA ASN A 258 -7.82 14.79 -0.87
C ASN A 258 -9.05 14.25 -0.16
N SER A 259 -9.98 15.12 0.25
CA SER A 259 -11.17 14.66 0.97
C SER A 259 -12.16 14.01 -0.01
N PRO A 260 -12.48 12.70 0.09
CA PRO A 260 -13.56 12.09 -0.68
C PRO A 260 -14.95 12.63 -0.30
N PHE A 261 -15.06 13.42 0.77
CA PHE A 261 -16.31 14.04 1.21
C PHE A 261 -16.55 15.43 0.57
N GLY A 262 -15.65 15.86 -0.32
CA GLY A 262 -15.68 17.17 -0.97
C GLY A 262 -15.04 18.28 -0.13
N ASP A 263 -14.84 19.45 -0.76
CA ASP A 263 -14.11 20.59 -0.18
C ASP A 263 -14.75 21.15 1.10
N SER A 264 -16.06 20.92 1.29
CA SER A 264 -16.82 21.39 2.45
C SER A 264 -16.70 20.49 3.69
N SER A 265 -16.10 19.31 3.55
CA SER A 265 -16.03 18.29 4.59
C SER A 265 -14.58 17.91 4.86
N PRO A 266 -13.85 18.74 5.64
CA PRO A 266 -12.44 18.48 5.93
C PRO A 266 -12.28 17.22 6.76
N ILE A 267 -11.35 16.37 6.35
CA ILE A 267 -10.89 15.23 7.13
C ILE A 267 -9.73 15.69 8.01
N GLN A 268 -9.78 15.37 9.31
CA GLN A 268 -8.70 15.63 10.24
C GLN A 268 -7.95 14.33 10.52
N ILE A 269 -6.68 14.24 10.17
CA ILE A 269 -5.86 13.09 10.57
C ILE A 269 -5.35 13.34 11.99
N LYS A 270 -5.71 12.45 12.91
CA LYS A 270 -5.28 12.53 14.31
C LYS A 270 -3.97 11.80 14.50
N ARG A 271 -3.87 10.55 14.03
CA ARG A 271 -2.69 9.70 14.24
C ARG A 271 -2.30 8.95 12.98
N VAL A 272 -1.00 8.74 12.80
CA VAL A 272 -0.43 7.94 11.71
C VAL A 272 0.63 7.00 12.27
N GLY A 273 0.54 5.72 11.90
CA GLY A 273 1.58 4.72 12.09
C GLY A 273 2.03 4.20 10.72
N VAL A 274 3.29 3.80 10.60
CA VAL A 274 3.83 3.24 9.35
C VAL A 274 4.74 2.06 9.62
N ASP A 275 4.65 1.05 8.76
CA ASP A 275 5.55 -0.09 8.72
C ASP A 275 6.09 -0.22 7.31
N ILE A 276 7.29 0.30 7.08
CA ILE A 276 7.89 0.40 5.75
C ILE A 276 9.20 -0.36 5.67
N GLN A 277 9.45 -0.94 4.51
CA GLN A 277 10.70 -1.56 4.11
C GLN A 277 11.38 -0.66 3.07
N LEU A 278 12.65 -0.37 3.32
CA LEU A 278 13.54 0.29 2.38
C LEU A 278 14.13 -0.77 1.46
N LEU A 279 14.10 -0.51 0.16
CA LEU A 279 14.54 -1.41 -0.91
C LEU A 279 15.61 -0.70 -1.74
N GLU A 280 16.75 -1.35 -1.94
CA GLU A 280 17.77 -0.89 -2.88
C GLU A 280 17.30 -1.24 -4.29
N MET A 281 17.07 -0.23 -5.12
CA MET A 281 16.65 -0.42 -6.51
C MET A 281 17.90 -0.62 -7.37
N GLN A 282 17.98 -1.74 -8.09
CA GLN A 282 19.15 -2.09 -8.88
C GLN A 282 19.10 -1.37 -10.25
N GLN A 283 19.67 -0.18 -10.34
CA GLN A 283 19.58 0.66 -11.54
C GLN A 283 20.30 0.08 -12.77
N GLN A 284 21.28 -0.80 -12.57
CA GLN A 284 22.14 -1.29 -13.66
C GLN A 284 21.45 -2.21 -14.68
N GLN A 285 20.43 -2.97 -14.28
CA GLN A 285 19.82 -3.93 -15.20
C GLN A 285 18.90 -3.26 -16.23
N GLN A 286 18.20 -2.20 -15.82
CA GLN A 286 17.26 -1.49 -16.68
C GLN A 286 17.98 -0.67 -17.77
N GLN A 287 19.10 -0.01 -17.44
CA GLN A 287 19.89 0.72 -18.45
C GLN A 287 20.50 -0.21 -19.51
N GLN A 288 20.89 -1.44 -19.16
CA GLN A 288 21.38 -2.41 -20.14
C GLN A 288 20.29 -2.89 -21.09
N GLN A 289 19.07 -3.10 -20.61
CA GLN A 289 17.93 -3.44 -21.48
C GLN A 289 17.56 -2.30 -22.43
N GLN A 290 17.58 -1.06 -21.94
CA GLN A 290 17.29 0.10 -22.79
C GLN A 290 18.34 0.29 -23.89
N GLN A 291 19.63 0.06 -23.60
CA GLN A 291 20.67 0.09 -24.63
C GLN A 291 20.52 -1.03 -25.66
N GLN A 292 20.13 -2.24 -25.25
CA GLN A 292 19.88 -3.33 -26.21
C GLN A 292 18.69 -3.03 -27.12
N GLN A 293 17.61 -2.43 -26.61
CA GLN A 293 16.47 -2.06 -27.44
C GLN A 293 16.80 -0.90 -28.41
N GLN A 294 17.60 0.08 -27.99
CA GLN A 294 18.06 1.13 -28.91
C GLN A 294 18.91 0.56 -30.05
N GLN A 295 19.79 -0.41 -29.77
CA GLN A 295 20.57 -1.08 -30.81
C GLN A 295 19.67 -1.86 -31.79
N GLN A 296 18.63 -2.55 -31.31
CA GLN A 296 17.67 -3.24 -32.19
C GLN A 296 16.88 -2.27 -33.07
N GLN A 297 16.48 -1.11 -32.54
CA GLN A 297 15.81 -0.07 -33.35
C GLN A 297 16.76 0.56 -34.38
N GLU A 298 18.04 0.74 -34.06
CA GLU A 298 19.02 1.21 -35.05
C GLU A 298 19.26 0.17 -36.15
N GLU A 299 19.36 -1.12 -35.83
CA GLU A 299 19.49 -2.19 -36.83
C GLU A 299 18.26 -2.30 -37.75
N GLU A 300 17.04 -2.16 -37.22
CA GLU A 300 15.82 -2.12 -38.05
C GLU A 300 15.79 -0.90 -38.96
N LYS A 301 16.32 0.24 -38.49
CA LYS A 301 16.36 1.48 -39.26
C LYS A 301 17.42 1.42 -40.37
N GLU A 302 18.56 0.77 -40.13
CA GLU A 302 19.57 0.51 -41.17
C GLU A 302 19.02 -0.46 -42.23
N GLN A 303 18.34 -1.54 -41.83
CA GLN A 303 17.73 -2.48 -42.80
C GLN A 303 16.68 -1.82 -43.69
N GLN A 304 15.87 -0.90 -43.14
CA GLN A 304 14.92 -0.14 -43.95
C GLN A 304 15.59 0.87 -44.90
N GLN A 305 16.78 1.40 -44.57
CA GLN A 305 17.52 2.29 -45.47
C GLN A 305 18.25 1.54 -46.59
N GLU A 306 18.75 0.33 -46.31
CA GLU A 306 19.35 -0.52 -47.35
C GLU A 306 18.30 -0.99 -48.38
N GLU A 307 17.05 -1.26 -47.97
CA GLU A 307 15.97 -1.54 -48.93
C GLU A 307 15.54 -0.32 -49.76
N GLU A 308 15.67 0.91 -49.24
CA GLU A 308 15.26 2.13 -49.97
C GLU A 308 16.27 2.55 -51.05
N THR A 309 17.51 2.05 -51.01
CA THR A 309 18.59 2.41 -51.96
C THR A 309 18.83 1.38 -53.06
N GLY A 310 18.03 0.30 -53.11
CA GLY A 310 18.32 -0.89 -53.91
C GLY A 310 17.86 -0.93 -55.38
N ASP A 311 16.97 -0.07 -55.86
CA ASP A 311 16.44 -0.19 -57.23
C ASP A 311 16.02 1.17 -57.82
N ASP A 312 17.00 1.92 -58.33
CA ASP A 312 16.78 3.03 -59.26
C ASP A 312 16.83 2.48 -60.70
N ASP A 313 15.68 2.03 -61.21
CA ASP A 313 15.39 2.10 -62.64
C ASP A 313 13.87 2.19 -62.91
N GLU A 314 13.44 3.40 -63.24
CA GLU A 314 12.23 3.76 -64.01
C GLU A 314 10.85 3.41 -63.43
N ARG A 315 10.29 4.25 -62.52
CA ARG A 315 8.93 4.83 -62.65
C ARG A 315 8.51 5.72 -61.45
N PRO A 316 7.86 6.88 -61.70
CA PRO A 316 7.36 7.76 -60.64
C PRO A 316 6.00 7.26 -60.13
N SER A 317 5.92 6.79 -58.88
CA SER A 317 4.66 6.43 -58.23
C SER A 317 4.59 6.97 -56.80
N GLY A 318 3.70 7.94 -56.57
CA GLY A 318 3.60 8.76 -55.36
C GLY A 318 3.03 8.08 -54.11
N GLY A 319 3.63 6.98 -53.64
CA GLY A 319 3.16 6.22 -52.47
C GLY A 319 3.99 6.34 -51.18
N VAL A 320 5.15 7.01 -51.21
CA VAL A 320 6.18 6.86 -50.16
C VAL A 320 5.84 7.61 -48.85
N SER A 321 5.05 8.68 -48.90
CA SER A 321 4.75 9.50 -47.71
C SER A 321 3.84 8.83 -46.68
N ALA A 322 2.99 7.88 -47.09
CA ALA A 322 2.05 7.22 -46.17
C ALA A 322 2.76 6.21 -45.24
N ARG A 323 3.81 5.52 -45.71
CA ARG A 323 4.58 4.57 -44.89
C ARG A 323 5.42 5.25 -43.81
N ARG A 324 5.98 6.44 -44.08
CA ARG A 324 6.78 7.18 -43.08
C ARG A 324 5.97 7.63 -41.86
N LEU A 325 4.70 8.02 -42.05
CA LEU A 325 3.83 8.43 -40.95
C LEU A 325 3.48 7.24 -40.04
N GLN A 326 3.22 6.07 -40.62
CA GLN A 326 2.87 4.87 -39.86
C GLN A 326 4.02 4.35 -39.00
N ALA A 327 5.26 4.43 -39.50
CA ALA A 327 6.46 4.06 -38.73
C ALA A 327 6.74 5.02 -37.56
N ALA A 328 6.53 6.32 -37.76
CA ALA A 328 6.71 7.31 -36.70
C ALA A 328 5.68 7.14 -35.56
N GLU A 329 4.43 6.80 -35.89
CA GLU A 329 3.37 6.56 -34.92
C GLU A 329 3.61 5.29 -34.08
N GLN A 330 4.13 4.23 -34.71
CA GLN A 330 4.56 3.01 -34.01
C GLN A 330 5.71 3.27 -33.04
N GLN A 331 6.68 4.11 -33.43
CA GLN A 331 7.80 4.49 -32.57
C GLN A 331 7.35 5.32 -31.36
N GLN A 332 6.33 6.17 -31.53
CA GLN A 332 5.79 6.98 -30.45
C GLN A 332 4.95 6.16 -29.46
N GLN A 333 4.20 5.15 -29.93
CA GLN A 333 3.47 4.22 -29.03
C GLN A 333 4.42 3.36 -28.18
N GLN A 334 5.56 2.91 -28.72
CA GLN A 334 6.53 2.15 -27.93
C GLN A 334 7.18 2.98 -26.82
N GLN A 335 7.43 4.29 -27.04
CA GLN A 335 7.96 5.16 -25.99
C GLN A 335 6.96 5.37 -24.83
N GLN A 336 5.66 5.49 -25.12
CA GLN A 336 4.65 5.66 -24.07
C GLN A 336 4.45 4.38 -23.23
N GLN A 337 4.56 3.19 -23.82
CA GLN A 337 4.47 1.94 -23.06
C GLN A 337 5.65 1.77 -22.08
N GLN A 338 6.86 2.22 -22.44
CA GLN A 338 8.01 2.15 -21.54
C GLN A 338 7.90 3.06 -20.32
N GLU A 339 7.34 4.27 -20.46
CA GLU A 339 7.13 5.17 -19.32
C GLU A 339 6.10 4.59 -18.34
N GLN A 340 5.04 3.93 -18.83
CA GLN A 340 4.06 3.25 -17.98
C GLN A 340 4.61 1.98 -17.30
N GLU A 341 5.45 1.21 -17.99
CA GLU A 341 6.12 0.05 -17.38
C GLU A 341 7.13 0.46 -16.31
N GLU A 342 7.81 1.61 -16.43
CA GLU A 342 8.73 2.07 -15.38
C GLU A 342 8.00 2.52 -14.09
N GLU A 343 6.75 2.99 -14.21
CA GLU A 343 5.94 3.39 -13.05
C GLU A 343 5.24 2.19 -12.38
N THR A 344 4.96 1.13 -13.13
CA THR A 344 4.25 -0.07 -12.64
C THR A 344 5.13 -1.29 -12.41
N ALA A 345 6.37 -1.32 -12.92
CA ALA A 345 7.36 -2.31 -12.56
C ALA A 345 7.51 -2.26 -11.04
N GLY A 346 6.85 -3.23 -10.39
CA GLY A 346 6.70 -3.26 -8.94
C GLY A 346 8.04 -3.03 -8.29
N VAL A 347 8.05 -2.29 -7.19
CA VAL A 347 9.26 -1.97 -6.41
C VAL A 347 9.86 -3.28 -5.87
N GLU A 348 10.56 -4.01 -6.72
CA GLU A 348 11.29 -5.22 -6.43
C GLU A 348 12.75 -4.81 -6.29
N GLY A 349 13.22 -4.84 -5.05
CA GLY A 349 14.58 -4.47 -4.70
C GLY A 349 15.06 -5.29 -3.52
N ARG A 350 16.36 -5.23 -3.26
CA ARG A 350 16.93 -5.91 -2.11
C ARG A 350 16.54 -5.15 -0.85
N SER A 351 15.94 -5.84 0.13
CA SER A 351 15.55 -5.19 1.40
C SER A 351 16.78 -4.71 2.18
N VAL A 352 16.84 -3.40 2.39
CA VAL A 352 17.91 -2.70 3.08
C VAL A 352 17.64 -2.64 4.58
N GLY A 353 16.39 -2.41 4.96
CA GLY A 353 15.97 -2.28 6.35
C GLY A 353 14.46 -2.07 6.46
N ARG A 354 13.93 -2.24 7.68
CA ARG A 354 12.53 -2.02 8.02
C ARG A 354 12.44 -0.92 9.06
N LEU A 355 11.55 0.02 8.85
CA LEU A 355 11.21 1.10 9.76
C LEU A 355 9.79 0.88 10.26
N VAL A 356 9.64 0.71 11.56
CA VAL A 356 8.33 0.59 12.20
C VAL A 356 8.12 1.81 13.07
N VAL A 357 7.10 2.58 12.77
CA VAL A 357 6.68 3.76 13.52
C VAL A 357 5.30 3.48 14.08
N GLU A 358 5.21 3.41 15.41
CA GLU A 358 3.93 3.30 16.09
C GLU A 358 3.06 4.53 15.82
N GLU A 359 1.74 4.39 16.00
CA GLU A 359 0.79 5.47 15.77
C GLU A 359 1.08 6.72 16.61
N ARG A 360 1.45 7.80 15.93
CA ARG A 360 1.78 9.10 16.54
C ARG A 360 0.83 10.17 16.10
N GLU A 361 0.66 11.18 16.96
CA GLU A 361 -0.06 12.39 16.60
C GLU A 361 0.65 13.13 15.46
N VAL A 362 -0.13 13.72 14.56
CA VAL A 362 0.39 14.40 13.38
C VAL A 362 -0.05 15.85 13.33
N THR A 363 0.73 16.69 12.64
CA THR A 363 0.36 18.07 12.36
C THR A 363 -0.27 18.17 10.98
N GLN A 364 -1.49 18.68 10.91
CA GLN A 364 -2.20 18.95 9.65
C GLN A 364 -2.25 20.45 9.39
N VAL A 365 -1.77 20.88 8.22
CA VAL A 365 -1.86 22.26 7.74
C VAL A 365 -2.54 22.24 6.37
N GLY A 366 -3.83 22.58 6.35
CA GLY A 366 -4.64 22.45 5.14
C GLY A 366 -4.82 20.99 4.72
N SER A 367 -4.47 20.68 3.47
CA SER A 367 -4.47 19.31 2.94
C SER A 367 -3.19 18.53 3.24
N ILE A 368 -2.16 19.15 3.81
CA ILE A 368 -0.88 18.48 4.06
C ILE A 368 -0.84 18.00 5.50
N VAL A 369 -0.58 16.72 5.68
CA VAL A 369 -0.24 16.12 6.97
C VAL A 369 1.22 15.78 6.99
N SER A 370 1.89 16.13 8.08
CA SER A 370 3.29 15.80 8.29
C SER A 370 3.57 15.39 9.72
N PHE A 371 4.60 14.55 9.89
CA PHE A 371 5.15 14.18 11.17
C PHE A 371 6.64 13.83 11.06
N GLU A 372 7.36 14.03 12.15
CA GLU A 372 8.77 13.68 12.25
C GLU A 372 8.94 12.26 12.79
N VAL A 373 9.84 11.52 12.15
CA VAL A 373 10.20 10.15 12.50
C VAL A 373 11.65 10.14 12.94
N TYR A 374 11.90 9.54 14.10
CA TYR A 374 13.24 9.29 14.65
C TYR A 374 13.27 7.87 15.19
N GLU A 375 13.32 6.89 14.30
CA GLU A 375 13.25 5.48 14.66
C GLU A 375 14.48 4.71 14.18
N LEU A 376 14.79 3.62 14.88
CA LEU A 376 15.88 2.73 14.51
C LEU A 376 15.46 1.85 13.34
N LEU A 377 16.28 1.83 12.29
CA LEU A 377 16.12 0.86 11.21
C LEU A 377 16.44 -0.54 11.73
N GLN A 378 15.50 -1.45 11.51
CA GLN A 378 15.64 -2.86 11.79
C GLN A 378 16.21 -3.57 10.56
N PHE A 379 17.32 -4.29 10.75
CA PHE A 379 17.97 -5.02 9.66
C PHE A 379 17.61 -6.51 9.74
N ARG A 380 17.34 -7.13 8.59
CA ARG A 380 17.18 -8.59 8.49
C ARG A 380 18.53 -9.30 8.50
N ASP A 381 19.58 -8.60 8.09
CA ASP A 381 20.97 -9.06 8.09
C ASP A 381 21.77 -8.33 9.18
N ARG A 382 23.10 -8.44 9.15
CA ARG A 382 24.01 -7.74 10.08
C ARG A 382 24.23 -6.26 9.70
N GLY A 383 23.35 -5.66 8.91
CA GLY A 383 23.51 -4.34 8.33
C GLY A 383 24.37 -4.31 7.06
N GLU A 384 24.68 -5.46 6.47
CA GLU A 384 25.52 -5.57 5.27
C GLU A 384 24.87 -4.89 4.06
N THR A 385 23.57 -5.10 3.86
CA THR A 385 22.82 -4.47 2.77
C THR A 385 22.74 -2.95 2.97
N PHE A 386 22.56 -2.49 4.21
CA PHE A 386 22.63 -1.05 4.51
C PHE A 386 24.02 -0.47 4.26
N ALA A 387 25.09 -1.18 4.66
CA ALA A 387 26.46 -0.74 4.39
C ALA A 387 26.73 -0.63 2.88
N SER A 388 26.21 -1.57 2.08
CA SER A 388 26.25 -1.50 0.61
C SER A 388 25.54 -0.24 0.09
N LEU A 389 24.31 0.01 0.53
CA LEU A 389 23.57 1.22 0.14
C LEU A 389 24.30 2.51 0.54
N ALA A 390 24.81 2.57 1.77
CA ALA A 390 25.56 3.72 2.26
C ALA A 390 26.83 3.95 1.42
N LEU A 391 27.54 2.88 1.05
CA LEU A 391 28.68 2.95 0.16
C LEU A 391 28.29 3.50 -1.22
N SER A 392 27.19 3.02 -1.81
CA SER A 392 26.65 3.52 -3.09
C SER A 392 26.34 5.02 -3.00
N ILE A 393 25.68 5.48 -1.92
CA ILE A 393 25.41 6.90 -1.67
C ILE A 393 26.71 7.72 -1.56
N MET A 394 27.75 7.17 -0.93
CA MET A 394 29.03 7.86 -0.80
C MET A 394 29.83 7.91 -2.11
N GLN A 395 29.72 6.88 -2.95
CA GLN A 395 30.44 6.76 -4.22
C GLN A 395 29.79 7.53 -5.37
N GLU A 396 28.47 7.47 -5.49
CA GLU A 396 27.76 8.04 -6.62
C GLU A 396 27.70 9.57 -6.56
N GLN A 397 27.82 10.18 -7.75
CA GLN A 397 27.59 11.62 -7.92
C GLN A 397 26.11 11.94 -8.15
N GLN A 398 25.34 10.93 -8.56
CA GLN A 398 23.95 11.04 -8.95
C GLN A 398 23.02 10.70 -7.79
N HIS A 399 21.73 10.59 -8.09
CA HIS A 399 20.71 10.23 -7.12
C HIS A 399 20.60 8.71 -7.02
N VAL A 400 20.80 8.16 -5.82
CA VAL A 400 20.53 6.76 -5.51
C VAL A 400 19.02 6.56 -5.37
N ARG A 401 18.44 5.63 -6.13
CA ARG A 401 17.03 5.27 -6.04
C ARG A 401 16.81 4.29 -4.89
N VAL A 402 15.99 4.69 -3.92
CA VAL A 402 15.56 3.82 -2.82
C VAL A 402 14.06 3.62 -2.91
N GLY A 403 13.65 2.38 -3.09
CA GLY A 403 12.25 1.98 -3.01
C GLY A 403 11.77 1.96 -1.55
N VAL A 404 10.53 2.35 -1.33
CA VAL A 404 9.84 2.31 -0.05
C VAL A 404 8.56 1.51 -0.27
N LYS A 405 8.43 0.41 0.46
CA LYS A 405 7.26 -0.49 0.38
C LYS A 405 6.76 -0.82 1.77
N GLY A 406 5.46 -0.73 2.03
CA GLY A 406 4.95 -1.01 3.37
C GLY A 406 3.45 -0.84 3.52
N THR A 407 3.03 -0.65 4.76
CA THR A 407 1.64 -0.35 5.12
C THR A 407 1.56 0.80 6.11
N ALA A 408 0.49 1.58 6.05
CA ALA A 408 0.15 2.63 7.00
C ALA A 408 -1.07 2.24 7.85
N SER A 409 -1.12 2.75 9.07
CA SER A 409 -2.35 2.90 9.83
C SER A 409 -2.64 4.38 10.05
N VAL A 410 -3.89 4.78 9.87
CA VAL A 410 -4.32 6.18 9.95
C VAL A 410 -5.59 6.23 10.78
N LEU A 411 -5.55 6.99 11.87
CA LEU A 411 -6.74 7.38 12.62
C LEU A 411 -7.14 8.78 12.19
N LEU A 412 -8.32 8.91 11.59
CA LEU A 412 -8.85 10.18 11.12
C LEU A 412 -10.24 10.44 11.68
N LEU A 413 -10.57 11.72 11.80
CA LEU A 413 -11.89 12.20 12.16
C LEU A 413 -12.55 12.75 10.89
N SER A 414 -13.67 12.14 10.54
CA SER A 414 -14.50 12.50 9.38
C SER A 414 -15.88 12.97 9.85
N PRO A 415 -16.73 13.50 8.95
CA PRO A 415 -18.14 13.75 9.27
C PRO A 415 -18.93 12.50 9.67
N LEU A 416 -18.42 11.30 9.38
CA LEU A 416 -18.99 10.03 9.82
C LEU A 416 -18.57 9.63 11.24
N GLY A 417 -17.64 10.38 11.85
CA GLY A 417 -17.00 10.02 13.11
C GLY A 417 -15.54 9.62 12.92
N GLU A 418 -14.99 8.97 13.94
CA GLU A 418 -13.62 8.45 13.90
C GLU A 418 -13.56 7.22 13.01
N LEU A 419 -12.63 7.24 12.06
CA LEU A 419 -12.34 6.14 11.15
C LEU A 419 -10.90 5.69 11.40
N HIS A 420 -10.73 4.42 11.72
CA HIS A 420 -9.42 3.80 11.82
C HIS A 420 -9.19 2.95 10.57
N LEU A 421 -8.27 3.43 9.74
CA LEU A 421 -7.84 2.76 8.51
C LEU A 421 -6.53 2.03 8.80
N THR A 422 -6.45 0.74 8.50
CA THR A 422 -5.24 -0.05 8.70
C THR A 422 -4.87 -0.80 7.42
N GLY A 423 -3.58 -1.15 7.28
CA GLY A 423 -3.10 -1.89 6.12
C GLY A 423 -3.06 -1.06 4.82
N LEU A 424 -3.07 0.27 4.90
CA LEU A 424 -3.04 1.13 3.71
C LEU A 424 -1.69 0.93 2.98
N PRO A 425 -1.67 0.39 1.76
CA PRO A 425 -0.41 0.07 1.09
C PRO A 425 0.38 1.35 0.78
N ILE A 426 1.68 1.33 1.07
CA ILE A 426 2.62 2.39 0.73
C ILE A 426 3.59 1.85 -0.32
N HIS A 427 3.66 2.54 -1.47
CA HIS A 427 4.68 2.33 -2.49
C HIS A 427 5.21 3.69 -2.93
N SER A 428 6.51 3.91 -2.79
CA SER A 428 7.15 5.17 -3.20
C SER A 428 8.60 4.91 -3.62
N VAL A 429 9.11 5.70 -4.54
CA VAL A 429 10.55 5.73 -4.86
C VAL A 429 11.11 7.07 -4.41
N VAL A 430 12.16 7.03 -3.60
CA VAL A 430 12.84 8.20 -3.06
C VAL A 430 14.23 8.30 -3.68
N PHE A 431 14.60 9.51 -4.07
CA PHE A 431 15.91 9.81 -4.64
C PHE A 431 16.80 10.42 -3.57
N ILE A 432 17.85 9.70 -3.19
CA ILE A 432 18.85 10.19 -2.25
C ILE A 432 20.00 10.78 -3.04
N LYS A 433 20.27 12.06 -2.86
CA LYS A 433 21.43 12.69 -3.51
C LYS A 433 22.72 12.07 -2.98
N GLY A 434 23.52 11.49 -3.89
CA GLY A 434 24.84 10.97 -3.58
C GLY A 434 25.77 12.06 -3.05
N LEU A 435 26.68 11.67 -2.15
CA LEU A 435 27.62 12.60 -1.51
C LEU A 435 28.88 12.82 -2.36
N GLY A 436 29.19 11.94 -3.33
CA GLY A 436 30.37 12.06 -4.18
C GLY A 436 31.69 12.20 -3.41
N LEU A 437 31.80 11.60 -2.22
CA LEU A 437 32.95 11.74 -1.33
C LEU A 437 34.23 11.15 -1.94
N PHE A 438 34.08 10.11 -2.76
CA PHE A 438 35.19 9.41 -3.41
C PHE A 438 35.62 10.01 -4.76
N GLN A 439 35.06 11.17 -5.15
CA GLN A 439 35.55 11.84 -6.35
C GLN A 439 37.01 12.30 -6.16
N PRO A 440 37.86 12.20 -7.19
CA PRO A 440 39.24 12.68 -7.12
C PRO A 440 39.32 14.15 -6.69
N GLN A 441 38.35 14.99 -7.09
CA GLN A 441 38.29 16.40 -6.72
C GLN A 441 37.89 16.60 -5.26
N THR A 442 36.87 15.89 -4.77
CA THR A 442 36.44 15.95 -3.36
C THR A 442 37.54 15.42 -2.45
N LEU A 443 38.17 14.30 -2.80
CA LEU A 443 39.33 13.76 -2.09
C LEU A 443 40.52 14.72 -2.11
N LYS A 444 40.80 15.36 -3.25
CA LYS A 444 41.85 16.40 -3.34
C LYS A 444 41.54 17.61 -2.46
N THR A 445 40.27 17.99 -2.35
CA THR A 445 39.81 19.12 -1.53
C THR A 445 39.86 18.78 -0.04
N LEU A 446 39.41 17.59 0.35
CA LEU A 446 39.53 17.06 1.71
C LEU A 446 40.99 16.90 2.11
N ALA A 447 41.83 16.35 1.23
CA ALA A 447 43.27 16.22 1.48
C ALA A 447 43.93 17.60 1.61
N ALA A 448 43.61 18.56 0.75
CA ALA A 448 44.13 19.93 0.85
C ALA A 448 43.65 20.63 2.14
N SER A 449 42.41 20.42 2.55
CA SER A 449 41.86 20.95 3.79
C SER A 449 42.51 20.30 5.02
N ALA A 450 42.64 18.97 5.06
CA ALA A 450 43.29 18.22 6.12
C ALA A 450 44.78 18.62 6.26
N LEU A 451 45.49 18.81 5.14
CA LEU A 451 46.87 19.30 5.14
C LEU A 451 46.98 20.75 5.63
N ASN A 452 46.02 21.62 5.31
CA ASN A 452 45.98 22.97 5.85
C ASN A 452 45.68 23.00 7.37
N SER A 453 44.85 22.07 7.85
CA SER A 453 44.57 21.88 9.28
C SER A 453 45.71 21.19 10.03
N LEU A 454 46.55 20.42 9.34
CA LEU A 454 47.80 19.84 9.84
C LEU A 454 48.99 20.81 9.82
N ARG A 455 48.74 22.12 9.75
CA ARG A 455 49.76 23.09 10.18
C ARG A 455 49.96 22.91 11.67
N ILE A 456 50.94 22.07 12.00
CA ILE A 456 51.58 21.99 13.31
C ILE A 456 51.78 23.44 13.75
N TYR A 457 51.04 23.88 14.76
CA TYR A 457 51.34 25.15 15.41
C TYR A 457 52.79 25.04 15.84
N ASP A 458 53.66 25.84 15.23
CA ASP A 458 55.05 25.95 15.63
C ASP A 458 55.04 26.15 17.14
N ILE A 459 55.56 25.14 17.85
CA ILE A 459 55.73 25.18 19.28
C ILE A 459 56.68 26.33 19.52
N ASN A 460 56.14 27.50 19.87
CA ASN A 460 56.91 28.70 20.19
C ASN A 460 57.96 28.32 21.24
N PRO A 461 59.27 28.31 20.92
CA PRO A 461 60.29 28.03 21.89
C PRO A 461 60.57 29.32 22.67
N THR A 462 59.64 29.72 23.54
CA THR A 462 59.85 30.82 24.50
C THR A 462 59.95 30.28 25.93
N THR A 463 60.89 29.37 26.15
CA THR A 463 61.39 29.10 27.50
C THR A 463 62.54 30.04 27.81
N LYS A 464 62.22 31.17 28.47
CA LYS A 464 63.18 31.92 29.28
C LYS A 464 63.75 31.00 30.34
N ALA A 465 65.08 30.94 30.39
CA ALA A 465 65.85 30.25 31.41
C ALA A 465 65.47 30.74 32.82
N SER A 466 65.19 29.80 33.72
CA SER A 466 65.24 30.01 35.17
C SER A 466 66.29 29.05 35.74
N PRO A 467 67.37 29.54 36.38
CA PRO A 467 68.37 28.68 36.98
C PRO A 467 68.01 28.43 38.45
N HIS A 468 67.68 27.19 38.82
CA HIS A 468 68.08 26.58 40.10
C HIS A 468 67.68 25.08 40.13
N ALA A 469 68.70 24.26 40.38
CA ALA A 469 68.70 22.81 40.65
C ALA A 469 67.90 22.44 41.94
N PRO A 470 67.67 21.16 42.35
CA PRO A 470 68.44 19.95 42.01
C PRO A 470 67.69 18.61 41.78
N ILE A 471 68.24 17.86 40.83
CA ILE A 471 68.65 16.43 40.87
C ILE A 471 67.99 15.51 41.92
N THR A 472 67.18 14.55 41.45
CA THR A 472 67.12 13.17 41.98
C THR A 472 66.98 12.16 40.81
N PRO A 473 67.54 10.94 40.92
CA PRO A 473 67.77 10.04 39.78
C PRO A 473 66.57 9.14 39.44
N PRO A 474 66.43 8.69 38.16
CA PRO A 474 65.43 7.71 37.76
C PRO A 474 65.94 6.27 37.96
N THR A 475 65.14 5.45 38.65
CA THR A 475 65.26 3.98 38.61
C THR A 475 64.57 3.44 37.37
N SER A 476 65.36 2.78 36.54
CA SER A 476 64.95 1.96 35.40
C SER A 476 64.21 0.69 35.86
N SER A 477 63.15 0.33 35.14
CA SER A 477 62.83 -1.09 34.94
C SER A 477 62.15 -1.29 33.58
N SER A 478 62.93 -1.88 32.69
CA SER A 478 62.54 -2.57 31.48
C SER A 478 61.86 -3.90 31.82
N SER A 479 60.82 -4.26 31.07
CA SER A 479 60.51 -5.67 30.83
C SER A 479 59.76 -5.87 29.52
N SER A 480 60.53 -6.27 28.53
CA SER A 480 60.14 -7.10 27.39
C SER A 480 59.45 -8.40 27.83
N SER A 481 58.48 -8.86 27.06
CA SER A 481 58.26 -10.30 26.88
C SER A 481 57.72 -10.60 25.48
N SER A 482 58.53 -11.38 24.78
CA SER A 482 58.30 -12.03 23.50
C SER A 482 57.67 -13.42 23.69
N SER A 483 57.14 -13.94 22.58
CA SER A 483 57.21 -15.34 22.09
C SER A 483 55.96 -16.24 22.18
N SER A 484 55.52 -16.71 21.00
CA SER A 484 55.39 -18.12 20.57
C SER A 484 54.37 -18.22 19.40
N SER A 485 54.81 -18.25 18.15
CA SER A 485 55.07 -19.45 17.31
C SER A 485 53.99 -20.53 17.37
N GLY A 486 53.14 -20.57 16.33
CA GLY A 486 52.28 -21.70 15.97
C GLY A 486 52.33 -21.91 14.46
N ASP A 487 53.12 -22.89 14.06
CA ASP A 487 53.48 -23.34 12.72
C ASP A 487 52.46 -24.36 12.19
N GLN A 488 51.79 -24.07 11.07
CA GLN A 488 51.22 -24.98 10.06
C GLN A 488 51.00 -24.12 8.79
N GLY A 489 51.41 -24.44 7.56
CA GLY A 489 51.60 -25.73 6.93
C GLY A 489 50.80 -25.75 5.62
N VAL A 490 51.43 -25.29 4.52
CA VAL A 490 51.24 -25.71 3.12
C VAL A 490 49.86 -25.54 2.45
N SER A 491 49.79 -24.71 1.40
CA SER A 491 49.44 -25.11 0.02
C SER A 491 49.02 -23.90 -0.84
N SER A 492 49.98 -23.26 -1.50
CA SER A 492 49.74 -22.18 -2.45
C SER A 492 49.41 -22.75 -3.84
N ARG A 493 48.16 -22.60 -4.29
CA ARG A 493 47.79 -22.67 -5.71
C ARG A 493 47.70 -21.23 -6.26
N PRO A 494 48.27 -20.93 -7.44
CA PRO A 494 48.10 -19.63 -8.06
C PRO A 494 46.72 -19.54 -8.72
N TYR A 495 45.85 -18.65 -8.22
CA TYR A 495 44.61 -18.26 -8.88
C TYR A 495 44.89 -17.00 -9.72
N HIS A 496 44.86 -17.14 -11.04
CA HIS A 496 44.79 -16.01 -11.98
C HIS A 496 43.32 -15.66 -12.21
N PRO A 497 42.87 -14.40 -11.99
CA PRO A 497 41.55 -13.96 -12.43
C PRO A 497 41.61 -13.49 -13.91
N PRO A 498 40.79 -14.04 -14.83
CA PRO A 498 40.78 -13.62 -16.23
C PRO A 498 39.90 -12.39 -16.53
N HIS A 499 39.25 -11.76 -15.54
CA HIS A 499 38.23 -10.74 -15.84
C HIS A 499 38.72 -9.30 -16.03
N GLN A 500 39.98 -8.97 -15.72
CA GLN A 500 40.43 -7.57 -15.81
C GLN A 500 40.79 -7.13 -17.24
N GLN A 501 41.12 -8.07 -18.13
CA GLN A 501 41.53 -7.74 -19.49
C GLN A 501 40.32 -7.44 -20.40
N GLN A 502 39.17 -8.07 -20.16
CA GLN A 502 37.96 -7.85 -20.96
C GLN A 502 37.32 -6.48 -20.68
N GLN A 503 37.35 -6.02 -19.43
CA GLN A 503 36.84 -4.70 -19.05
C GLN A 503 37.72 -3.57 -19.61
N GLN A 504 39.03 -3.78 -19.68
CA GLN A 504 39.96 -2.80 -20.28
C GLN A 504 39.82 -2.73 -21.80
N GLN A 505 39.51 -3.86 -22.46
CA GLN A 505 39.24 -3.89 -23.91
C GLN A 505 37.90 -3.22 -24.26
N GLN A 506 36.89 -3.36 -23.40
CA GLN A 506 35.59 -2.70 -23.58
C GLN A 506 35.70 -1.18 -23.39
N GLN A 507 36.50 -0.71 -22.42
CA GLN A 507 36.80 0.73 -22.29
C GLN A 507 37.57 1.29 -23.48
N GLN A 508 38.47 0.53 -24.10
CA GLN A 508 39.17 0.99 -25.31
C GLN A 508 38.23 1.09 -26.52
N GLN A 509 37.28 0.16 -26.68
CA GLN A 509 36.30 0.25 -27.77
C GLN A 509 35.37 1.47 -27.60
N GLN A 510 34.92 1.76 -26.38
CA GLN A 510 34.10 2.95 -26.13
C GLN A 510 34.88 4.25 -26.39
N GLN A 511 36.16 4.32 -26.03
CA GLN A 511 36.99 5.48 -26.36
C GLN A 511 37.19 5.63 -27.87
N GLN A 512 37.35 4.54 -28.63
CA GLN A 512 37.47 4.62 -30.08
C GLN A 512 36.18 5.09 -30.76
N GLN A 513 35.01 4.65 -30.29
CA GLN A 513 33.73 5.15 -30.81
C GLN A 513 33.50 6.63 -30.46
N TRP A 514 33.91 7.06 -29.26
CA TRP A 514 33.84 8.46 -28.86
C TRP A 514 34.75 9.36 -29.72
N TRP A 515 35.94 8.89 -30.08
CA TRP A 515 36.83 9.59 -31.01
C TRP A 515 36.26 9.67 -32.44
N TRP A 516 35.54 8.65 -32.90
CA TRP A 516 34.84 8.69 -34.20
C TRP A 516 33.72 9.73 -34.23
N TRP A 517 32.96 9.86 -33.13
CA TRP A 517 31.90 10.87 -33.01
C TRP A 517 32.43 12.30 -32.94
N CYS A 518 33.55 12.53 -32.27
CA CYS A 518 34.15 13.87 -32.16
C CYS A 518 35.01 14.29 -33.38
N GLY A 519 35.28 13.38 -34.31
CA GLY A 519 36.17 13.61 -35.45
C GLY A 519 35.52 14.05 -36.77
N SER A 520 34.18 14.10 -36.84
CA SER A 520 33.41 14.40 -38.07
C SER A 520 32.72 15.77 -38.06
N GLY A 521 33.28 16.75 -37.34
CA GLY A 521 32.82 18.15 -37.30
C GLY A 521 33.68 19.08 -38.13
#